data_AF-A0AAV2AK23-F1
#
_entry.id   AF-A0AAV2AK23-F1
#
_cell.length_a   1.000
_cell.length_b   1.000
_cell.length_c   1.000
_cell.angle_alpha   90.00
_cell.angle_beta   90.00
_cell.angle_gamma   90.00
#
_symmetry.space_group_name_H-M   'P 1'
#
loop_
_entity.id
_entity.type
_entity.pdbx_description
1 polymer ?
#
loop_
_entity_poly.entity_id
_entity_poly.type
_entity_poly.pdbx_seq_one_letter_code
_entity_poly.pdbx_strand_id
1 'polypeptide(L)'
;MLLYLNVLLLYFIFVKTDSVEVDLNFLEKFAQGENLYKELAKKSYGNCWKEALSHLHFSCKHLTEEIQSRLALSFTNCFLDYSGSETCPCPDESPIKDCLKLSSDRVFSTYTEFFTHTQSICHYLQHREWQEQTHKTVAMLTENSEIVSEKLDESRKTQSKILDMQQASLLEQRRLISNGRSLSMELAKSRSQARYAFDEFKASTNEQKHLIFEIFDRVKGLQHFVLGEFTSVYTFVYYFAGIFVIYLVTSVPQTANARIWLLLLKSGNVILERILVSYNIDEEMLKLFPLEISGPIYSNIWMCRKCVCLIGFIVLLYFYHSYKDYNSINNQLLREIQRQNSELQEAFKSLQSQHLTAPAIEATSLEYLLSTKTLNHKSSSLNQSILKERIKEINTSIDISSQSTCHCLYL
;
A
#
# COMPACT_ATOMS: atom_id res chain seq x y z
N MET A 1 57.08 70.79 -18.34
CA MET A 1 56.55 72.08 -18.85
C MET A 1 55.16 71.99 -19.51
N LEU A 2 54.75 70.87 -20.12
CA LEU A 2 53.39 70.72 -20.70
C LEU A 2 52.28 70.44 -19.67
N LEU A 3 52.61 70.00 -18.46
CA LEU A 3 51.67 69.74 -17.37
C LEU A 3 51.24 71.00 -16.59
N TYR A 4 52.12 72.00 -16.49
CA TYR A 4 51.81 73.26 -15.81
C TYR A 4 50.92 74.18 -16.67
N LEU A 5 51.09 74.12 -17.99
CA LEU A 5 50.30 74.89 -18.96
C LEU A 5 48.84 74.40 -19.02
N ASN A 6 48.62 73.08 -18.94
CA ASN A 6 47.28 72.48 -18.97
C ASN A 6 46.50 72.70 -17.66
N VAL A 7 47.18 72.76 -16.51
CA VAL A 7 46.55 73.12 -15.22
C VAL A 7 46.20 74.61 -15.17
N LEU A 8 47.02 75.49 -15.78
CA LEU A 8 46.71 76.92 -15.93
C LEU A 8 45.56 77.16 -16.91
N LEU A 9 45.48 76.40 -18.01
CA LEU A 9 44.36 76.45 -18.95
C LEU A 9 43.06 75.92 -18.32
N LEU A 10 43.11 74.83 -17.54
CA LEU A 10 41.94 74.34 -16.79
C LEU A 10 41.53 75.31 -15.67
N TYR A 11 42.48 75.97 -15.01
CA TYR A 11 42.19 77.03 -14.02
C TYR A 11 41.51 78.25 -14.69
N PHE A 12 41.94 78.66 -15.89
CA PHE A 12 41.27 79.72 -16.66
C PHE A 12 39.88 79.31 -17.18
N ILE A 13 39.67 78.02 -17.49
CA ILE A 13 38.37 77.48 -17.92
C ILE A 13 37.41 77.30 -16.73
N PHE A 14 37.90 77.10 -15.51
CA PHE A 14 37.07 76.90 -14.30
C PHE A 14 36.82 78.20 -13.49
N VAL A 15 37.72 79.20 -13.58
CA VAL A 15 37.59 80.50 -12.87
C VAL A 15 36.79 81.52 -13.68
N LYS A 16 36.52 81.24 -14.96
CA LYS A 16 35.48 81.95 -15.70
C LYS A 16 34.20 81.11 -15.71
N THR A 17 33.67 80.90 -14.51
CA THR A 17 32.22 80.79 -14.36
C THR A 17 31.66 82.04 -14.99
N ASP A 18 30.86 81.89 -16.04
CA ASP A 18 29.95 82.93 -16.48
C ASP A 18 29.11 83.31 -15.26
N SER A 19 29.53 84.36 -14.56
CA SER A 19 28.58 85.37 -14.17
C SER A 19 27.90 85.77 -15.48
N VAL A 20 26.76 85.13 -15.75
CA VAL A 20 25.74 85.76 -16.57
C VAL A 20 25.44 87.04 -15.82
N GLU A 21 26.15 88.10 -16.21
CA GLU A 21 25.74 89.46 -16.01
C GLU A 21 24.44 89.55 -16.81
N VAL A 22 23.36 89.11 -16.16
CA VAL A 22 22.01 89.47 -16.56
C VAL A 22 22.05 90.96 -16.47
N ASP A 23 22.14 91.58 -17.65
CA ASP A 23 22.27 93.00 -17.88
C ASP A 23 21.40 93.73 -16.85
N LEU A 24 22.04 94.22 -15.79
CA LEU A 24 21.38 94.79 -14.61
C LEU A 24 20.74 96.14 -14.95
N ASN A 25 20.84 96.57 -16.21
CA ASN A 25 20.13 97.71 -16.78
C ASN A 25 18.87 97.34 -17.58
N PHE A 26 18.58 96.04 -17.78
CA PHE A 26 17.35 95.61 -18.44
C PHE A 26 16.25 95.30 -17.41
N LEU A 27 16.59 94.67 -16.29
CA LEU A 27 15.63 94.35 -15.21
C LEU A 27 15.16 95.60 -14.45
N GLU A 28 16.03 96.60 -14.27
CA GLU A 28 15.67 97.85 -13.59
C GLU A 28 14.79 98.74 -14.49
N LYS A 29 15.01 98.75 -15.81
CA LYS A 29 14.14 99.43 -16.79
C LYS A 29 12.82 98.71 -17.02
N PHE A 30 12.79 97.38 -16.95
CA PHE A 30 11.53 96.63 -16.95
C PHE A 30 10.76 96.87 -15.64
N ALA A 31 11.40 96.88 -14.48
CA ALA A 31 10.72 97.12 -13.21
C ALA A 31 10.19 98.56 -13.06
N GLN A 32 10.92 99.58 -13.55
CA GLN A 32 10.45 100.97 -13.54
C GLN A 32 9.36 101.24 -14.59
N GLY A 33 9.49 100.69 -15.80
CA GLY A 33 8.47 100.79 -16.84
C GLY A 33 7.20 100.02 -16.48
N GLU A 34 7.35 98.84 -15.88
CA GLU A 34 6.24 98.00 -15.45
C GLU A 34 5.56 98.56 -14.20
N ASN A 35 6.26 99.19 -13.24
CA ASN A 35 5.62 99.82 -12.08
C ASN A 35 4.87 101.12 -12.45
N LEU A 36 5.42 101.95 -13.35
CA LEU A 36 4.73 103.16 -13.82
C LEU A 36 3.52 102.82 -14.71
N TYR A 37 3.64 101.78 -15.53
CA TYR A 37 2.55 101.27 -16.36
C TYR A 37 1.53 100.46 -15.57
N LYS A 38 1.96 99.69 -14.55
CA LYS A 38 1.08 99.04 -13.57
C LYS A 38 0.37 100.09 -12.73
N GLU A 39 0.98 101.21 -12.35
CA GLU A 39 0.27 102.25 -11.60
C GLU A 39 -0.83 102.93 -12.43
N LEU A 40 -0.58 103.21 -13.72
CA LEU A 40 -1.59 103.76 -14.63
C LEU A 40 -2.66 102.73 -15.02
N ALA A 41 -2.29 101.47 -15.22
CA ALA A 41 -3.20 100.40 -15.62
C ALA A 41 -4.02 99.80 -14.47
N LYS A 42 -3.43 99.68 -13.27
CA LYS A 42 -4.08 99.18 -12.05
C LYS A 42 -5.08 100.20 -11.48
N LYS A 43 -4.92 101.49 -11.79
CA LYS A 43 -5.86 102.56 -11.38
C LYS A 43 -6.95 102.88 -12.42
N SER A 44 -6.81 102.48 -13.70
CA SER A 44 -7.72 102.93 -14.77
C SER A 44 -8.62 101.83 -15.37
N TYR A 45 -8.33 100.54 -15.22
CA TYR A 45 -9.03 99.48 -15.96
C TYR A 45 -9.47 98.32 -15.05
N GLY A 46 -10.59 98.52 -14.34
CA GLY A 46 -11.23 97.51 -13.48
C GLY A 46 -12.13 96.52 -14.24
N ASN A 47 -12.99 95.80 -13.50
CA ASN A 47 -13.91 94.80 -14.05
C ASN A 47 -14.83 95.36 -15.16
N CYS A 48 -15.26 96.63 -15.07
CA CYS A 48 -16.11 97.27 -16.10
C CYS A 48 -15.47 97.24 -17.50
N TRP A 49 -14.15 97.46 -17.57
CA TRP A 49 -13.42 97.46 -18.84
C TRP A 49 -13.19 96.05 -19.37
N LYS A 50 -12.96 95.07 -18.47
CA LYS A 50 -12.88 93.65 -18.84
C LYS A 50 -14.24 93.15 -19.36
N GLU A 51 -15.34 93.56 -18.73
CA GLU A 51 -16.69 93.25 -19.19
C GLU A 51 -16.96 93.91 -20.55
N ALA A 52 -16.60 95.18 -20.75
CA ALA A 52 -16.73 95.82 -22.06
C ALA A 52 -15.99 95.07 -23.18
N LEU A 53 -14.92 94.31 -22.86
CA LEU A 53 -14.24 93.41 -23.79
C LEU A 53 -14.86 92.01 -23.90
N SER A 54 -15.54 91.49 -22.86
CA SER A 54 -16.19 90.17 -22.89
C SER A 54 -17.33 90.13 -23.91
N HIS A 55 -18.02 91.25 -24.10
CA HIS A 55 -19.09 91.44 -25.08
C HIS A 55 -18.61 91.49 -26.54
N LEU A 56 -17.29 91.48 -26.77
CA LEU A 56 -16.71 91.48 -28.11
C LEU A 56 -16.68 90.05 -28.68
N HIS A 57 -17.56 89.75 -29.65
CA HIS A 57 -17.63 88.44 -30.30
C HIS A 57 -16.39 88.10 -31.17
N PHE A 58 -15.57 89.10 -31.50
CA PHE A 58 -14.35 88.97 -32.32
C PHE A 58 -13.13 89.52 -31.59
N SER A 59 -11.92 89.18 -32.04
CA SER A 59 -10.70 89.76 -31.47
C SER A 59 -10.58 91.26 -31.80
N CYS A 60 -9.87 92.06 -30.96
CA CYS A 60 -9.59 93.49 -31.20
C CYS A 60 -8.93 93.77 -32.58
N LYS A 61 -8.41 92.73 -33.26
CA LYS A 61 -7.86 92.77 -34.62
C LYS A 61 -8.88 93.15 -35.71
N HIS A 62 -10.18 92.97 -35.47
CA HIS A 62 -11.24 93.20 -36.47
C HIS A 62 -12.35 94.10 -35.92
N LEU A 63 -11.99 95.34 -35.57
CA LEU A 63 -12.93 96.35 -35.09
C LEU A 63 -13.60 97.06 -36.28
N THR A 64 -14.89 96.81 -36.51
CA THR A 64 -15.69 97.62 -37.44
C THR A 64 -15.99 98.99 -36.83
N GLU A 65 -16.35 99.99 -37.64
CA GLU A 65 -16.66 101.34 -37.16
C GLU A 65 -17.80 101.35 -36.12
N GLU A 66 -18.81 100.49 -36.30
CA GLU A 66 -19.91 100.33 -35.34
C GLU A 66 -19.42 99.74 -34.01
N ILE A 67 -18.62 98.67 -34.06
CA ILE A 67 -18.07 98.03 -32.86
C ILE A 67 -17.11 98.98 -32.13
N GLN A 68 -16.29 99.72 -32.87
CA GLN A 68 -15.40 100.73 -32.31
C GLN A 68 -16.19 101.82 -31.59
N SER A 69 -17.27 102.29 -32.21
CA SER A 69 -18.13 103.31 -31.61
C SER A 69 -18.83 102.78 -30.34
N ARG A 70 -19.32 101.53 -30.33
CA ARG A 70 -19.96 100.92 -29.15
C ARG A 70 -18.95 100.72 -28.02
N LEU A 71 -17.77 100.23 -28.35
CA LEU A 71 -16.69 100.00 -27.39
C LEU A 71 -16.20 101.32 -26.79
N ALA A 72 -16.08 102.39 -27.60
CA ALA A 72 -15.76 103.74 -27.14
C ALA A 72 -16.80 104.26 -26.13
N LEU A 73 -18.10 104.02 -26.37
CA LEU A 73 -19.15 104.39 -25.45
C LEU A 73 -19.11 103.56 -24.15
N SER A 74 -18.85 102.26 -24.24
CA SER A 74 -18.66 101.41 -23.05
C SER A 74 -17.48 101.86 -22.20
N PHE A 75 -16.36 102.21 -22.83
CA PHE A 75 -15.19 102.80 -22.17
C PHE A 75 -15.52 104.15 -21.50
N THR A 76 -16.28 104.98 -22.20
CA THR A 76 -16.76 106.27 -21.69
C THR A 76 -17.66 106.07 -20.47
N ASN A 77 -18.59 105.12 -20.53
CA ASN A 77 -19.47 104.80 -19.41
C ASN A 77 -18.68 104.26 -18.21
N CYS A 78 -17.70 103.38 -18.42
CA CYS A 78 -16.82 102.91 -17.36
C CYS A 78 -16.01 104.05 -16.70
N PHE A 79 -15.56 105.03 -17.49
CA PHE A 79 -14.84 106.19 -16.96
C PHE A 79 -15.77 107.16 -16.21
N LEU A 80 -16.96 107.42 -16.74
CA LEU A 80 -17.94 108.31 -16.13
C LEU A 80 -18.44 107.75 -14.80
N ASP A 81 -18.77 106.46 -14.76
CA ASP A 81 -19.14 105.72 -13.54
C ASP A 81 -18.03 105.79 -12.48
N TYR A 82 -16.78 105.54 -12.90
CA TYR A 82 -15.62 105.68 -12.02
C TYR A 82 -15.46 107.12 -11.47
N SER A 83 -15.76 108.13 -12.27
CA SER A 83 -15.68 109.54 -11.88
C SER A 83 -16.88 110.04 -11.06
N GLY A 84 -17.89 109.18 -10.81
CA GLY A 84 -19.14 109.55 -10.14
C GLY A 84 -20.05 110.46 -10.97
N SER A 85 -19.87 110.48 -12.29
CA SER A 85 -20.67 111.28 -13.23
C SER A 85 -21.78 110.44 -13.84
N GLU A 86 -22.83 111.10 -14.35
CA GLU A 86 -23.94 110.43 -15.02
C GLU A 86 -23.46 109.71 -16.30
N THR A 87 -23.81 108.42 -16.42
CA THR A 87 -23.47 107.58 -17.58
C THR A 87 -24.48 107.75 -18.72
N CYS A 88 -24.10 107.35 -19.92
CA CYS A 88 -24.97 107.39 -21.10
C CYS A 88 -25.27 105.96 -21.56
N PRO A 89 -26.29 105.30 -20.98
CA PRO A 89 -26.71 103.98 -21.43
C PRO A 89 -27.33 104.07 -22.83
N CYS A 90 -26.89 103.20 -23.74
CA CYS A 90 -27.39 103.13 -25.11
C CYS A 90 -27.73 101.67 -25.45
N PRO A 91 -28.98 101.34 -25.83
CA PRO A 91 -29.36 99.99 -26.22
C PRO A 91 -28.56 99.47 -27.44
N ASP A 92 -28.26 98.16 -27.45
CA ASP A 92 -27.49 97.52 -28.53
C ASP A 92 -28.16 97.64 -29.91
N GLU A 93 -29.49 97.68 -29.96
CA GLU A 93 -30.26 97.80 -31.21
C GLU A 93 -30.32 99.24 -31.75
N SER A 94 -29.97 100.23 -30.92
CA SER A 94 -30.06 101.65 -31.29
C SER A 94 -28.75 102.16 -31.89
N PRO A 95 -28.80 103.07 -32.89
CA PRO A 95 -27.60 103.71 -33.41
C PRO A 95 -27.06 104.71 -32.39
N ILE A 96 -25.78 104.58 -32.08
CA ILE A 96 -25.08 105.39 -31.06
C ILE A 96 -25.19 106.89 -31.34
N LYS A 97 -25.28 107.28 -32.61
CA LYS A 97 -25.44 108.68 -33.03
C LYS A 97 -26.67 109.33 -32.39
N ASP A 98 -27.74 108.58 -32.14
CA ASP A 98 -28.94 109.13 -31.51
C ASP A 98 -28.78 109.22 -29.99
N CYS A 99 -28.09 108.28 -29.35
CA CYS A 99 -27.71 108.35 -27.93
C CYS A 99 -26.79 109.55 -27.64
N LEU A 100 -25.83 109.84 -28.52
CA LEU A 100 -24.86 110.92 -28.33
C LEU A 100 -25.45 112.32 -28.53
N LYS A 101 -26.47 112.50 -29.40
CA LYS A 101 -27.15 113.80 -29.59
C LYS A 101 -27.88 114.29 -28.34
N LEU A 102 -28.36 113.36 -27.52
CA LEU A 102 -29.08 113.62 -26.28
C LEU A 102 -28.13 113.72 -25.07
N SER A 103 -26.83 113.48 -25.28
CA SER A 103 -25.82 113.46 -24.22
C SER A 103 -25.30 114.87 -23.89
N SER A 104 -24.77 115.04 -22.68
CA SER A 104 -24.15 116.31 -22.27
C SER A 104 -22.80 116.55 -22.97
N ASP A 105 -22.39 117.81 -23.10
CA ASP A 105 -21.10 118.19 -23.70
C ASP A 105 -19.91 117.46 -23.07
N ARG A 106 -19.98 117.18 -21.76
CA ARG A 106 -18.96 116.43 -21.02
C ARG A 106 -18.89 114.96 -21.46
N VAL A 107 -20.04 114.31 -21.65
CA VAL A 107 -20.12 112.92 -22.15
C VAL A 107 -19.59 112.87 -23.58
N PHE A 108 -20.02 113.78 -24.45
CA PHE A 108 -19.58 113.84 -25.85
C PHE A 108 -18.07 114.09 -25.99
N SER A 109 -17.51 114.99 -25.17
CA SER A 109 -16.06 115.24 -25.13
C SER A 109 -15.28 114.00 -24.70
N THR A 110 -15.74 113.33 -23.64
CA THR A 110 -15.09 112.11 -23.11
C THR A 110 -15.20 110.95 -24.11
N TYR A 111 -16.37 110.81 -24.76
CA TYR A 111 -16.59 109.84 -25.83
C TYR A 111 -15.62 110.04 -26.99
N THR A 112 -15.44 111.29 -27.44
CA THR A 112 -14.56 111.58 -28.58
C THR A 112 -13.11 111.23 -28.26
N GLU A 113 -12.65 111.48 -27.02
CA GLU A 113 -11.32 111.10 -26.56
C GLU A 113 -11.13 109.57 -26.60
N PHE A 114 -12.05 108.80 -26.01
CA PHE A 114 -11.96 107.34 -26.04
C PHE A 114 -12.15 106.76 -27.45
N PHE A 115 -12.99 107.35 -28.28
CA PHE A 115 -13.22 106.91 -29.66
C PHE A 115 -11.93 106.90 -30.50
N THR A 116 -11.12 107.96 -30.36
CA THR A 116 -9.83 108.06 -31.07
C THR A 116 -8.80 107.03 -30.59
N HIS A 117 -8.91 106.56 -29.34
CA HIS A 117 -7.97 105.61 -28.71
C HIS A 117 -8.51 104.18 -28.56
N THR A 118 -9.74 103.91 -29.01
CA THR A 118 -10.44 102.64 -28.74
C THR A 118 -9.66 101.42 -29.21
N GLN A 119 -9.05 101.46 -30.39
CA GLN A 119 -8.27 100.33 -30.92
C GLN A 119 -7.03 100.04 -30.06
N SER A 120 -6.29 101.08 -29.68
CA SER A 120 -5.11 100.95 -28.82
C SER A 120 -5.48 100.42 -27.44
N ILE A 121 -6.57 100.91 -26.85
CA ILE A 121 -7.08 100.44 -25.55
C ILE A 121 -7.54 98.99 -25.63
N CYS A 122 -8.29 98.60 -26.66
CA CYS A 122 -8.74 97.21 -26.87
C CYS A 122 -7.56 96.25 -26.97
N HIS A 123 -6.60 96.53 -27.86
CA HIS A 123 -5.41 95.70 -28.04
C HIS A 123 -4.58 95.60 -26.77
N TYR A 124 -4.47 96.70 -26.02
CA TYR A 124 -3.77 96.69 -24.75
C TYR A 124 -4.45 95.76 -23.72
N LEU A 125 -5.76 95.91 -23.51
CA LEU A 125 -6.52 95.10 -22.55
C LEU A 125 -6.53 93.62 -22.92
N GLN A 126 -6.73 93.30 -24.21
CA GLN A 126 -6.64 91.94 -24.71
C GLN A 126 -5.23 91.35 -24.52
N HIS A 127 -4.18 92.12 -24.81
CA HIS A 127 -2.81 91.66 -24.62
C HIS A 127 -2.54 91.28 -23.17
N ARG A 128 -2.98 92.09 -22.19
CA ARG A 128 -2.69 91.75 -20.81
C ARG A 128 -3.63 90.76 -20.12
N GLU A 129 -4.85 90.56 -20.59
CA GLU A 129 -5.59 89.34 -20.22
C GLU A 129 -4.86 88.10 -20.74
N TRP A 130 -4.41 88.11 -22.00
CA TRP A 130 -3.62 87.01 -22.55
C TRP A 130 -2.31 86.79 -21.78
N GLN A 131 -1.57 87.84 -21.40
CA GLN A 131 -0.36 87.72 -20.58
C GLN A 131 -0.66 87.11 -19.20
N GLU A 132 -1.74 87.52 -18.55
CA GLU A 132 -2.13 86.98 -17.24
C GLU A 132 -2.43 85.47 -17.32
N GLN A 133 -3.22 85.06 -18.31
CA GLN A 133 -3.54 83.65 -18.54
C GLN A 133 -2.31 82.83 -18.95
N THR A 134 -1.45 83.40 -19.80
CA THR A 134 -0.19 82.76 -20.21
C THR A 134 0.73 82.56 -19.01
N HIS A 135 0.88 83.58 -18.15
CA HIS A 135 1.70 83.47 -16.94
C HIS A 135 1.18 82.39 -15.98
N LYS A 136 -0.14 82.33 -15.75
CA LYS A 136 -0.77 81.26 -14.93
C LYS A 136 -0.50 79.89 -15.51
N THR A 137 -0.68 79.72 -16.82
CA THR A 137 -0.48 78.45 -17.50
C THR A 137 0.98 78.02 -17.46
N VAL A 138 1.91 78.94 -17.73
CA VAL A 138 3.35 78.65 -17.66
C VAL A 138 3.77 78.27 -16.25
N ALA A 139 3.30 79.00 -15.23
CA ALA A 139 3.58 78.66 -13.84
C ALA A 139 3.09 77.25 -13.48
N MET A 140 1.85 76.91 -13.84
CA MET A 140 1.29 75.56 -13.64
C MET A 140 2.06 74.49 -14.41
N LEU A 141 2.47 74.76 -15.65
CA LEU A 141 3.25 73.81 -16.45
C LEU A 141 4.62 73.56 -15.85
N THR A 142 5.29 74.60 -15.35
CA THR A 142 6.58 74.49 -14.67
C THR A 142 6.46 73.66 -13.41
N GLU A 143 5.49 73.96 -12.53
CA GLU A 143 5.22 73.20 -11.31
C GLU A 143 4.89 71.73 -11.61
N ASN A 144 3.98 71.48 -12.54
CA ASN A 144 3.61 70.12 -12.93
C ASN A 144 4.79 69.35 -13.55
N SER A 145 5.65 70.03 -14.32
CA SER A 145 6.84 69.40 -14.91
C SER A 145 7.84 68.99 -13.84
N GLU A 146 8.02 69.81 -12.81
CA GLU A 146 8.86 69.49 -11.64
C GLU A 146 8.31 68.27 -10.90
N ILE A 147 7.01 68.26 -10.59
CA ILE A 147 6.35 67.13 -9.92
C ILE A 147 6.46 65.83 -10.74
N VAL A 148 6.22 65.90 -12.06
CA VAL A 148 6.34 64.73 -12.94
C VAL A 148 7.79 64.23 -12.98
N SER A 149 8.77 65.13 -13.02
CA SER A 149 10.19 64.76 -12.97
C SER A 149 10.54 64.02 -11.68
N GLU A 150 10.11 64.55 -10.53
CA GLU A 150 10.31 63.92 -9.22
C GLU A 150 9.67 62.53 -9.17
N LYS A 151 8.43 62.41 -9.63
CA LYS A 151 7.70 61.12 -9.67
C LYS A 151 8.36 60.11 -10.59
N LEU A 152 8.93 60.54 -11.71
CA LEU A 152 9.69 59.68 -12.61
C LEU A 152 10.99 59.19 -11.96
N ASP A 153 11.71 60.03 -11.21
CA ASP A 153 12.91 59.58 -10.49
C ASP A 153 12.56 58.63 -9.33
N GLU A 154 11.46 58.89 -8.61
CA GLU A 154 10.93 57.98 -7.59
C GLU A 154 10.55 56.61 -8.19
N SER A 155 9.85 56.63 -9.34
CA SER A 155 9.50 55.42 -10.10
C SER A 155 10.74 54.67 -10.57
N ARG A 156 11.74 55.36 -11.09
CA ARG A 156 13.03 54.76 -11.50
C ARG A 156 13.73 54.08 -10.33
N LYS A 157 13.81 54.75 -9.18
CA LYS A 157 14.37 54.18 -7.94
C LYS A 157 13.62 52.92 -7.51
N THR A 158 12.29 52.94 -7.60
CA THR A 158 11.45 51.79 -7.25
C THR A 158 11.66 50.62 -8.22
N GLN A 159 11.72 50.89 -9.53
CA GLN A 159 12.01 49.87 -10.54
C GLN A 159 13.39 49.24 -10.33
N SER A 160 14.41 50.04 -10.00
CA SER A 160 15.75 49.53 -9.66
C SER A 160 15.70 48.56 -8.48
N LYS A 161 14.99 48.93 -7.39
CA LYS A 161 14.82 48.05 -6.23
C LYS A 161 14.10 46.74 -6.59
N ILE A 162 13.08 46.81 -7.46
CA ILE A 162 12.36 45.62 -7.93
C ILE A 162 13.31 44.69 -8.70
N LEU A 163 14.17 45.24 -9.58
CA LEU A 163 15.16 44.45 -10.31
C LEU A 163 16.17 43.77 -9.37
N ASP A 164 16.66 44.49 -8.36
CA ASP A 164 17.58 43.93 -7.36
C ASP A 164 16.93 42.78 -6.58
N MET A 165 15.66 42.95 -6.15
CA MET A 165 14.90 41.91 -5.47
C MET A 165 14.63 40.70 -6.37
N GLN A 166 14.32 40.91 -7.65
CA GLN A 166 14.14 39.82 -8.61
C GLN A 166 15.43 39.03 -8.80
N GLN A 167 16.59 39.71 -8.91
CA GLN A 167 17.87 39.04 -9.02
C GLN A 167 18.18 38.18 -7.79
N ALA A 168 17.95 38.72 -6.58
CA ALA A 168 18.11 37.96 -5.34
C ALA A 168 17.17 36.74 -5.29
N SER A 169 15.89 36.92 -5.65
CA SER A 169 14.91 35.84 -5.68
C SER A 169 15.27 34.73 -6.67
N LEU A 170 15.82 35.07 -7.85
CA LEU A 170 16.27 34.07 -8.82
C LEU A 170 17.46 33.25 -8.30
N LEU A 171 18.36 33.88 -7.54
CA LEU A 171 19.48 33.17 -6.90
C LEU A 171 18.98 32.17 -5.87
N GLU A 172 17.99 32.55 -5.06
CA GLU A 172 17.35 31.64 -4.10
C GLU A 172 16.59 30.50 -4.79
N GLN A 173 15.85 30.78 -5.86
CA GLN A 173 15.18 29.74 -6.66
C GLN A 173 16.18 28.73 -7.24
N ARG A 174 17.34 29.19 -7.74
CA ARG A 174 18.41 28.28 -8.20
C ARG A 174 18.93 27.40 -7.08
N ARG A 175 19.11 27.96 -5.87
CA ARG A 175 19.50 27.20 -4.67
C ARG A 175 18.47 26.12 -4.33
N LEU A 176 17.18 26.46 -4.34
CA LEU A 176 16.09 25.50 -4.08
C LEU A 176 16.07 24.37 -5.12
N ILE A 177 16.23 24.67 -6.40
CA ILE A 177 16.29 23.65 -7.46
C ILE A 177 17.51 22.73 -7.27
N SER A 178 18.68 23.30 -6.93
CA SER A 178 19.89 22.53 -6.65
C SER A 178 19.69 21.60 -5.46
N ASN A 179 19.16 22.12 -4.34
CA ASN A 179 18.89 21.32 -3.15
C ASN A 179 17.84 20.24 -3.43
N GLY A 180 16.79 20.56 -4.18
CA GLY A 180 15.77 19.59 -4.61
C GLY A 180 16.33 18.48 -5.49
N ARG A 181 17.29 18.79 -6.38
CA ARG A 181 17.99 17.77 -7.19
C ARG A 181 18.83 16.84 -6.32
N SER A 182 19.62 17.39 -5.39
CA SER A 182 20.43 16.58 -4.46
C SER A 182 19.54 15.67 -3.62
N LEU A 183 18.44 16.19 -3.06
CA LEU A 183 17.49 15.39 -2.28
C LEU A 183 16.84 14.29 -3.12
N SER A 184 16.45 14.58 -4.37
CA SER A 184 15.90 13.57 -5.29
C SER A 184 16.91 12.45 -5.56
N MET A 185 18.20 12.79 -5.72
CA MET A 185 19.27 11.81 -5.89
C MET A 185 19.48 10.96 -4.63
N GLU A 186 19.48 11.57 -3.45
CA GLU A 186 19.57 10.86 -2.17
C GLU A 186 18.36 9.95 -1.93
N LEU A 187 17.15 10.42 -2.24
CA LEU A 187 15.92 9.62 -2.17
C LEU A 187 15.95 8.45 -3.15
N ALA A 188 16.41 8.66 -4.38
CA ALA A 188 16.55 7.59 -5.37
C ALA A 188 17.56 6.53 -4.91
N LYS A 189 18.69 6.96 -4.31
CA LYS A 189 19.70 6.08 -3.74
C LYS A 189 19.17 5.32 -2.51
N SER A 190 18.49 6.00 -1.59
CA SER A 190 17.89 5.37 -0.41
C SER A 190 16.82 4.36 -0.82
N ARG A 191 15.99 4.69 -1.81
CA ARG A 191 14.98 3.79 -2.38
C ARG A 191 15.62 2.53 -2.99
N SER A 192 16.71 2.68 -3.77
CA SER A 192 17.39 1.52 -4.35
C SER A 192 18.07 0.67 -3.29
N GLN A 193 18.68 1.28 -2.26
CA GLN A 193 19.25 0.57 -1.12
C GLN A 193 18.20 -0.20 -0.31
N ALA A 194 17.06 0.42 -0.01
CA ALA A 194 15.96 -0.24 0.68
C ALA A 194 15.42 -1.43 -0.13
N ARG A 195 15.34 -1.28 -1.46
CA ARG A 195 14.91 -2.36 -2.34
C ARG A 195 15.92 -3.51 -2.35
N TYR A 196 17.20 -3.19 -2.46
CA TYR A 196 18.29 -4.18 -2.38
C TYR A 196 18.27 -4.94 -1.05
N ALA A 197 18.18 -4.24 0.08
CA ALA A 197 18.10 -4.87 1.40
C ALA A 197 16.86 -5.77 1.54
N PHE A 198 15.72 -5.36 0.97
CA PHE A 198 14.52 -6.18 0.97
C PHE A 198 14.67 -7.45 0.11
N ASP A 199 15.25 -7.32 -1.07
CA ASP A 199 15.50 -8.46 -1.96
C ASP A 199 16.55 -9.42 -1.36
N GLU A 200 17.57 -8.90 -0.69
CA GLU A 200 18.57 -9.68 0.06
C GLU A 200 17.93 -10.39 1.26
N PHE A 201 17.11 -9.71 2.05
CA PHE A 201 16.36 -10.32 3.16
C PHE A 201 15.43 -11.43 2.67
N LYS A 202 14.76 -11.21 1.53
CA LYS A 202 13.90 -12.22 0.90
C LYS A 202 14.70 -13.45 0.47
N ALA A 203 15.87 -13.24 -0.15
CA ALA A 203 16.77 -14.34 -0.52
C ALA A 203 17.24 -15.12 0.71
N SER A 204 17.70 -14.42 1.75
CA SER A 204 18.15 -15.01 3.01
C SER A 204 17.03 -15.79 3.73
N THR A 205 15.80 -15.26 3.76
CA THR A 205 14.63 -15.95 4.34
C THR A 205 14.30 -17.23 3.58
N ASN A 206 14.42 -17.22 2.24
CA ASN A 206 14.16 -18.40 1.43
C ASN A 206 15.23 -19.49 1.64
N GLU A 207 16.47 -19.09 1.89
CA GLU A 207 17.53 -20.01 2.31
C GLU A 207 17.28 -20.58 3.71
N GLN A 208 16.93 -19.73 4.69
CA GLN A 208 16.62 -20.16 6.07
C GLN A 208 15.38 -21.08 6.15
N LYS A 209 14.43 -20.94 5.22
CA LYS A 209 13.26 -21.81 5.12
C LYS A 209 13.64 -23.28 4.93
N HIS A 210 14.74 -23.58 4.24
CA HIS A 210 15.21 -24.97 4.07
C HIS A 210 15.66 -25.59 5.40
N LEU A 211 16.36 -24.83 6.23
CA LEU A 211 16.78 -25.28 7.56
C LEU A 211 15.57 -25.52 8.48
N ILE A 212 14.56 -24.64 8.41
CA ILE A 212 13.32 -24.80 9.19
C ILE A 212 12.58 -26.07 8.77
N PHE A 213 12.48 -26.35 7.47
CA PHE A 213 11.85 -27.58 6.99
C PHE A 213 12.63 -28.85 7.39
N GLU A 214 13.96 -28.81 7.38
CA GLU A 214 14.77 -29.93 7.86
C GLU A 214 14.48 -30.21 9.35
N ILE A 215 14.38 -29.17 10.18
CA ILE A 215 14.01 -29.32 11.59
C ILE A 215 12.60 -29.88 11.74
N PHE A 216 11.62 -29.36 10.99
CA PHE A 216 10.24 -29.89 11.03
C PHE A 216 10.17 -31.35 10.61
N ASP A 217 10.94 -31.79 9.63
CA ASP A 217 10.97 -33.19 9.19
C ASP A 217 11.58 -34.10 10.27
N ARG A 218 12.60 -33.64 11.00
CA ARG A 218 13.12 -34.37 12.17
C ARG A 218 12.09 -34.46 13.30
N VAL A 219 11.34 -33.38 13.54
CA VAL A 219 10.27 -33.36 14.55
C VAL A 219 9.13 -34.31 14.16
N LYS A 220 8.73 -34.34 12.89
CA LYS A 220 7.74 -35.31 12.38
C LYS A 220 8.22 -36.75 12.51
N GLY A 221 9.50 -37.02 12.23
CA GLY A 221 10.10 -38.35 12.42
C GLY A 221 10.02 -38.82 13.88
N LEU A 222 10.36 -37.94 14.83
CA LEU A 222 10.22 -38.19 16.26
C LEU A 222 8.75 -38.38 16.67
N GLN A 223 7.84 -37.54 16.17
CA GLN A 223 6.40 -37.64 16.46
C GLN A 223 5.82 -38.97 15.96
N HIS A 224 6.18 -39.40 14.74
CA HIS A 224 5.75 -40.67 14.17
C HIS A 224 6.35 -41.86 14.94
N PHE A 225 7.61 -41.79 15.35
CA PHE A 225 8.25 -42.82 16.17
C PHE A 225 7.55 -42.97 17.53
N VAL A 226 7.29 -41.86 18.23
CA VAL A 226 6.61 -41.86 19.52
C VAL A 226 5.18 -42.42 19.41
N LEU A 227 4.39 -41.96 18.43
CA LEU A 227 3.01 -42.43 18.24
C LEU A 227 2.94 -43.91 17.78
N GLY A 228 3.90 -44.36 16.97
CA GLY A 228 4.00 -45.74 16.50
C GLY A 228 4.32 -46.72 17.62
N GLU A 229 5.31 -46.39 18.47
CA GLU A 229 5.73 -47.24 19.58
C GLU A 229 4.61 -47.43 20.62
N PHE A 230 3.95 -46.36 21.06
CA PHE A 230 2.86 -46.47 22.04
C PHE A 230 1.68 -47.31 21.51
N THR A 231 1.33 -47.18 20.23
CA THR A 231 0.24 -47.95 19.61
C THR A 231 0.56 -49.45 19.52
N SER A 232 1.83 -49.79 19.26
CA SER A 232 2.30 -51.18 19.23
C SER A 232 2.16 -51.85 20.61
N VAL A 233 2.54 -51.14 21.68
CA VAL A 233 2.42 -51.63 23.07
C VAL A 233 0.96 -51.91 23.44
N TYR A 234 0.02 -51.01 23.17
CA TYR A 234 -1.40 -51.24 23.45
C TYR A 234 -1.97 -52.45 22.70
N THR A 235 -1.56 -52.64 21.44
CA THR A 235 -1.99 -53.77 20.62
C THR A 235 -1.47 -55.09 21.19
N PHE A 236 -0.21 -55.14 21.61
CA PHE A 236 0.38 -56.31 22.24
C PHE A 236 -0.36 -56.72 23.52
N VAL A 237 -0.62 -55.77 24.43
CA VAL A 237 -1.34 -56.01 25.68
C VAL A 237 -2.76 -56.54 25.42
N TYR A 238 -3.47 -55.98 24.43
CA TYR A 238 -4.83 -56.43 24.07
C TYR A 238 -4.88 -57.90 23.61
N TYR A 239 -3.94 -58.33 22.76
CA TYR A 239 -3.92 -59.72 22.27
C TYR A 239 -3.47 -60.70 23.34
N PHE A 240 -2.47 -60.33 24.14
CA PHE A 240 -2.00 -61.16 25.26
C PHE A 240 -3.11 -61.39 26.29
N ALA A 241 -3.80 -60.33 26.72
CA ALA A 241 -4.95 -60.43 27.62
C ALA A 241 -6.09 -61.25 26.99
N GLY A 242 -6.33 -61.09 25.68
CA GLY A 242 -7.34 -61.87 24.96
C GLY A 242 -7.06 -63.38 24.95
N ILE A 243 -5.80 -63.79 24.76
CA ILE A 243 -5.39 -65.20 24.85
C ILE A 243 -5.65 -65.71 26.27
N PHE A 244 -5.22 -64.96 27.29
CA PHE A 244 -5.44 -65.35 28.69
C PHE A 244 -6.93 -65.55 29.01
N VAL A 245 -7.81 -64.64 28.56
CA VAL A 245 -9.27 -64.76 28.73
C VAL A 245 -9.83 -65.98 28.00
N ILE A 246 -9.39 -66.27 26.77
CA ILE A 246 -9.80 -67.49 26.04
C ILE A 246 -9.42 -68.74 26.84
N TYR A 247 -8.21 -68.79 27.40
CA TYR A 247 -7.74 -69.91 28.22
C TYR A 247 -8.56 -70.08 29.51
N LEU A 248 -8.91 -68.98 30.18
CA LEU A 248 -9.76 -69.03 31.37
C LEU A 248 -11.17 -69.53 31.04
N VAL A 249 -11.81 -69.00 30.00
CA VAL A 249 -13.19 -69.37 29.63
C VAL A 249 -13.27 -70.82 29.14
N THR A 250 -12.24 -71.30 28.43
CA THR A 250 -12.18 -72.67 27.89
C THR A 250 -11.58 -73.69 28.85
N SER A 251 -11.27 -73.30 30.09
CA SER A 251 -10.85 -74.23 31.14
C SER A 251 -11.98 -75.16 31.61
N VAL A 252 -13.23 -74.78 31.35
CA VAL A 252 -14.42 -75.59 31.67
C VAL A 252 -14.54 -76.71 30.62
N PRO A 253 -14.75 -77.98 31.03
CA PRO A 253 -14.85 -79.12 30.10
C PRO A 253 -15.96 -78.97 29.06
N GLN A 254 -16.96 -78.15 29.35
CA GLN A 254 -18.10 -77.83 28.48
C GLN A 254 -17.71 -77.05 27.22
N THR A 255 -16.61 -76.28 27.25
CA THR A 255 -16.20 -75.39 26.16
C THR A 255 -14.78 -75.68 25.66
N ALA A 256 -14.17 -76.80 26.10
CA ALA A 256 -12.80 -77.19 25.75
C ALA A 256 -12.59 -77.31 24.22
N ASN A 257 -13.58 -77.83 23.50
CA ASN A 257 -13.52 -77.97 22.04
C ASN A 257 -13.61 -76.63 21.29
N ALA A 258 -14.12 -75.57 21.92
CA ALA A 258 -14.20 -74.23 21.32
C ALA A 258 -12.85 -73.49 21.31
N ARG A 259 -11.86 -73.94 22.09
CA ARG A 259 -10.57 -73.26 22.28
C ARG A 259 -9.78 -73.06 20.99
N ILE A 260 -9.68 -74.10 20.16
CA ILE A 260 -8.93 -74.04 18.89
C ILE A 260 -9.59 -73.06 17.93
N TRP A 261 -10.92 -73.09 17.83
CA TRP A 261 -11.69 -72.19 16.97
C TRP A 261 -11.58 -70.72 17.41
N LEU A 262 -11.63 -70.44 18.72
CA LEU A 262 -11.45 -69.08 19.25
C LEU A 262 -10.03 -68.55 19.05
N LEU A 263 -9.02 -69.41 19.21
CA LEU A 263 -7.62 -69.02 18.95
C LEU A 263 -7.39 -68.75 17.46
N LEU A 264 -7.94 -69.58 16.56
CA LEU A 264 -7.88 -69.37 15.11
C LEU A 264 -8.58 -68.07 14.68
N LEU A 265 -9.77 -67.80 15.24
CA LEU A 265 -10.50 -66.56 14.99
C LEU A 265 -9.68 -65.34 15.45
N LYS A 266 -9.04 -65.42 16.62
CA LYS A 266 -8.21 -64.33 17.16
C LYS A 266 -6.93 -64.13 16.34
N SER A 267 -6.26 -65.20 15.89
CA SER A 267 -5.08 -65.11 15.04
C SER A 267 -5.41 -64.58 13.64
N GLY A 268 -6.54 -64.99 13.06
CA GLY A 268 -7.04 -64.43 11.81
C GLY A 268 -7.28 -62.92 11.91
N ASN A 269 -7.81 -62.45 13.04
CA ASN A 269 -7.99 -61.01 13.27
C ASN A 269 -6.66 -60.24 13.36
N VAL A 270 -5.59 -60.83 13.93
CA VAL A 270 -4.25 -60.19 13.92
C VAL A 270 -3.76 -59.97 12.49
N ILE A 271 -3.92 -60.97 11.63
CA ILE A 271 -3.49 -60.90 10.23
C ILE A 271 -4.32 -59.88 9.46
N LEU A 272 -5.64 -59.86 9.65
CA LEU A 272 -6.52 -58.87 9.04
C LEU A 272 -6.15 -57.45 9.49
N GLU A 273 -5.90 -57.21 10.79
CA GLU A 273 -5.46 -55.89 11.27
C GLU A 273 -4.12 -55.47 10.64
N ARG A 274 -3.16 -56.39 10.46
CA ARG A 274 -1.87 -56.10 9.80
C ARG A 274 -2.02 -55.79 8.31
N ILE A 275 -2.91 -56.49 7.62
CA ILE A 275 -3.23 -56.25 6.20
C ILE A 275 -3.95 -54.91 6.05
N LEU A 276 -4.93 -54.60 6.93
CA LEU A 276 -5.70 -53.36 6.86
C LEU A 276 -4.81 -52.13 7.11
N VAL A 277 -3.83 -52.27 7.99
CA VAL A 277 -2.82 -51.23 8.23
C VAL A 277 -1.87 -51.11 7.04
N SER A 278 -1.38 -52.21 6.46
CA SER A 278 -0.47 -52.14 5.31
C SER A 278 -1.12 -51.55 4.05
N TYR A 279 -2.39 -51.88 3.78
CA TYR A 279 -3.11 -51.36 2.61
C TYR A 279 -3.49 -49.88 2.73
N ASN A 280 -3.68 -49.34 3.94
CA ASN A 280 -4.01 -47.92 4.13
C ASN A 280 -2.77 -46.99 4.19
N ILE A 281 -1.56 -47.54 4.07
CA ILE A 281 -0.32 -46.75 4.04
C ILE A 281 0.01 -46.29 2.60
N ASP A 282 -0.58 -46.92 1.58
CA ASP A 282 -0.46 -46.51 0.19
C ASP A 282 -1.70 -45.69 -0.22
N GLU A 283 -1.47 -44.39 -0.47
CA GLU A 283 -2.38 -43.41 -1.09
C GLU A 283 -3.48 -42.73 -0.24
N GLU A 284 -3.18 -41.46 0.10
CA GLU A 284 -4.08 -40.31 -0.11
C GLU A 284 -5.06 -39.85 1.01
N MET A 285 -4.60 -39.76 2.26
CA MET A 285 -5.29 -38.93 3.29
C MET A 285 -4.35 -38.15 4.24
N LEU A 286 -3.03 -38.23 4.04
CA LEU A 286 -2.02 -37.58 4.92
C LEU A 286 -1.65 -36.15 4.51
N LYS A 287 -2.40 -35.52 3.60
CA LYS A 287 -2.11 -34.14 3.14
C LYS A 287 -3.03 -33.07 3.68
N LEU A 288 -4.17 -33.40 4.32
CA LEU A 288 -5.19 -32.38 4.57
C LEU A 288 -5.37 -31.91 6.02
N PHE A 289 -5.15 -32.72 7.07
CA PHE A 289 -5.37 -32.24 8.45
C PHE A 289 -4.43 -32.89 9.49
N PRO A 290 -3.51 -32.13 10.13
CA PRO A 290 -2.52 -32.68 11.06
C PRO A 290 -2.97 -32.69 12.53
N LEU A 291 -4.27 -32.61 12.83
CA LEU A 291 -4.76 -32.49 14.21
C LEU A 291 -6.16 -33.10 14.38
N GLU A 292 -6.29 -34.42 14.37
CA GLU A 292 -7.38 -35.06 15.11
C GLU A 292 -7.04 -36.51 15.49
N ILE A 293 -7.16 -36.79 16.78
CA ILE A 293 -6.78 -38.04 17.48
C ILE A 293 -7.73 -39.22 17.12
N SER A 294 -8.57 -39.06 16.11
CA SER A 294 -9.66 -39.97 15.74
C SER A 294 -9.73 -40.20 14.24
N GLY A 295 -8.62 -40.67 13.64
CA GLY A 295 -8.63 -41.03 12.22
C GLY A 295 -9.59 -42.19 11.91
N PRO A 296 -10.12 -42.28 10.67
CA PRO A 296 -10.99 -43.37 10.23
C PRO A 296 -10.34 -44.76 10.39
N ILE A 297 -9.01 -44.81 10.39
CA ILE A 297 -8.22 -46.03 10.59
C ILE A 297 -8.43 -46.60 12.01
N TYR A 298 -8.42 -45.78 13.05
CA TYR A 298 -8.63 -46.25 14.44
C TYR A 298 -10.06 -46.75 14.65
N SER A 299 -11.04 -46.05 14.07
CA SER A 299 -12.45 -46.46 14.10
C SER A 299 -12.66 -47.82 13.43
N ASN A 300 -12.06 -48.03 12.26
CA ASN A 300 -12.19 -49.29 11.52
C ASN A 300 -11.56 -50.47 12.28
N ILE A 301 -10.36 -50.29 12.84
CA ILE A 301 -9.69 -51.31 13.67
C ILE A 301 -10.52 -51.64 14.91
N TRP A 302 -11.08 -50.62 15.58
CA TRP A 302 -11.91 -50.81 16.75
C TRP A 302 -13.21 -51.55 16.42
N MET A 303 -13.83 -51.25 15.28
CA MET A 303 -15.04 -51.93 14.80
C MET A 303 -14.79 -53.40 14.46
N CYS A 304 -13.66 -53.72 13.79
CA CYS A 304 -13.24 -55.10 13.53
C CYS A 304 -13.09 -55.93 14.82
N ARG A 305 -12.47 -55.35 15.85
CA ARG A 305 -12.30 -56.01 17.16
C ARG A 305 -13.62 -56.36 17.82
N LYS A 306 -14.64 -55.49 17.72
CA LYS A 306 -15.99 -55.74 18.25
C LYS A 306 -16.69 -56.87 17.50
N CYS A 307 -16.61 -56.89 16.18
CA CYS A 307 -17.20 -57.96 15.36
C CYS A 307 -16.60 -59.34 15.71
N VAL A 308 -15.29 -59.43 15.88
CA VAL A 308 -14.62 -60.69 16.24
C VAL A 308 -15.00 -61.17 17.64
N CYS A 309 -15.13 -60.25 18.61
CA CYS A 309 -15.63 -60.61 19.94
C CYS A 309 -17.07 -61.15 19.90
N LEU A 310 -17.94 -60.56 19.07
CA LEU A 310 -19.32 -61.03 18.89
C LEU A 310 -19.36 -62.42 18.25
N ILE A 311 -18.59 -62.65 17.19
CA ILE A 311 -18.47 -63.97 16.55
C ILE A 311 -17.94 -65.01 17.54
N GLY A 312 -16.91 -64.67 18.32
CA GLY A 312 -16.37 -65.56 19.35
C GLY A 312 -17.39 -65.91 20.44
N PHE A 313 -18.24 -64.97 20.85
CA PHE A 313 -19.32 -65.22 21.81
C PHE A 313 -20.37 -66.18 21.24
N ILE A 314 -20.74 -66.04 19.96
CA ILE A 314 -21.66 -66.96 19.28
C ILE A 314 -21.07 -68.37 19.20
N VAL A 315 -19.77 -68.50 18.89
CA VAL A 315 -19.08 -69.80 18.87
C VAL A 315 -19.09 -70.45 20.26
N LEU A 316 -18.85 -69.68 21.32
CA LEU A 316 -18.93 -70.18 22.69
C LEU A 316 -20.34 -70.67 23.04
N LEU A 317 -21.39 -69.91 22.69
CA LEU A 317 -22.78 -70.33 22.93
C LEU A 317 -23.15 -71.58 22.15
N TYR A 318 -22.69 -71.70 20.89
CA TYR A 318 -22.91 -72.89 20.09
C TYR A 318 -22.31 -74.14 20.75
N PHE A 319 -21.04 -74.08 21.16
CA PHE A 319 -20.39 -75.22 21.83
C PHE A 319 -20.95 -75.49 23.24
N TYR A 320 -21.38 -74.45 23.95
CA TYR A 320 -22.08 -74.59 25.23
C TYR A 320 -23.40 -75.35 25.08
N HIS A 321 -24.23 -74.98 24.09
CA HIS A 321 -25.50 -75.67 23.84
C HIS A 321 -25.32 -77.05 23.20
N SER A 322 -24.27 -77.23 22.39
CA SER A 322 -23.99 -78.52 21.74
C SER A 322 -23.28 -79.52 22.66
N TYR A 323 -22.94 -79.14 23.89
CA TYR A 323 -22.29 -80.02 24.85
C TYR A 323 -23.26 -81.12 25.32
N LYS A 324 -22.96 -82.36 24.90
CA LYS A 324 -23.63 -83.57 25.36
C LYS A 324 -22.67 -84.29 26.31
N ASP A 325 -23.15 -84.68 27.50
CA ASP A 325 -22.32 -85.31 28.55
C ASP A 325 -21.77 -86.69 28.11
N TYR A 326 -20.67 -86.69 27.35
CA TYR A 326 -20.00 -87.90 26.89
C TYR A 326 -19.41 -88.72 28.04
N ASN A 327 -18.96 -88.08 29.13
CA ASN A 327 -18.44 -88.79 30.30
C ASN A 327 -19.54 -89.55 31.06
N SER A 328 -20.75 -89.01 31.13
CA SER A 328 -21.90 -89.70 31.74
C SER A 328 -22.31 -90.92 30.91
N ILE A 329 -22.40 -90.75 29.59
CA ILE A 329 -22.72 -91.84 28.65
C ILE A 329 -21.64 -92.92 28.65
N ASN A 330 -20.35 -92.55 28.64
CA ASN A 330 -19.25 -93.52 28.65
C ASN A 330 -19.22 -94.33 29.96
N ASN A 331 -19.47 -93.68 31.10
CA ASN A 331 -19.58 -94.37 32.38
C ASN A 331 -20.79 -95.32 32.42
N GLN A 332 -21.92 -94.95 31.82
CA GLN A 332 -23.06 -95.84 31.68
C GLN A 332 -22.72 -97.04 30.79
N LEU A 333 -22.03 -96.81 29.66
CA LEU A 333 -21.62 -97.87 28.73
C LEU A 333 -20.60 -98.83 29.35
N LEU A 334 -19.65 -98.33 30.14
CA LEU A 334 -18.69 -99.13 30.89
C LEU A 334 -19.37 -99.98 31.97
N ARG A 335 -20.34 -99.40 32.70
CA ARG A 335 -21.16 -100.17 33.66
C ARG A 335 -21.95 -101.26 32.95
N GLU A 336 -22.47 -100.98 31.76
CA GLU A 336 -23.21 -101.97 30.96
C GLU A 336 -22.29 -103.09 30.46
N ILE A 337 -21.09 -102.78 29.95
CA ILE A 337 -20.10 -103.80 29.57
C ILE A 337 -19.66 -104.63 30.78
N GLN A 338 -19.47 -103.99 31.94
CA GLN A 338 -19.13 -104.70 33.18
C GLN A 338 -20.25 -105.64 33.62
N ARG A 339 -21.52 -105.21 33.48
CA ARG A 339 -22.71 -106.04 33.74
C ARG A 339 -22.78 -107.23 32.79
N GLN A 340 -22.61 -107.01 31.50
CA GLN A 340 -22.58 -108.08 30.49
C GLN A 340 -21.47 -109.10 30.75
N ASN A 341 -20.28 -108.63 31.15
CA ASN A 341 -19.18 -109.53 31.51
C ASN A 341 -19.46 -110.32 32.80
N SER A 342 -20.12 -109.73 33.80
CA SER A 342 -20.53 -110.47 35.00
C SER A 342 -21.58 -111.54 34.69
N GLU A 343 -22.57 -111.23 33.84
CA GLU A 343 -23.59 -112.18 33.40
C GLU A 343 -22.98 -113.32 32.57
N LEU A 344 -22.03 -113.01 31.68
CA LEU A 344 -21.26 -114.02 30.93
C LEU A 344 -20.41 -114.92 31.86
N GLN A 345 -19.77 -114.36 32.89
CA GLN A 345 -19.02 -115.16 33.87
C GLN A 345 -19.93 -116.09 34.68
N GLU A 346 -21.12 -115.65 35.06
CA GLU A 346 -22.11 -116.51 35.74
C GLU A 346 -22.63 -117.60 34.81
N ALA A 347 -22.97 -117.28 33.56
CA ALA A 347 -23.36 -118.27 32.55
C ALA A 347 -22.25 -119.31 32.32
N PHE A 348 -20.98 -118.87 32.21
CA PHE A 348 -19.83 -119.76 32.06
C PHE A 348 -19.63 -120.67 33.28
N LYS A 349 -19.78 -120.14 34.51
CA LYS A 349 -19.74 -120.97 35.74
C LYS A 349 -20.87 -122.00 35.78
N SER A 350 -22.08 -121.62 35.33
CA SER A 350 -23.20 -122.56 35.27
C SER A 350 -22.95 -123.69 34.28
N LEU A 351 -22.40 -123.40 33.10
CA LEU A 351 -21.98 -124.39 32.11
C LEU A 351 -20.84 -125.28 32.64
N GLN A 352 -19.86 -124.71 33.34
CA GLN A 352 -18.76 -125.46 33.95
C GLN A 352 -19.25 -126.37 35.09
N SER A 353 -20.28 -125.96 35.84
CA SER A 353 -20.91 -126.80 36.88
C SER A 353 -21.76 -127.94 36.31
N GLN A 354 -22.39 -127.74 35.14
CA GLN A 354 -23.12 -128.80 34.42
C GLN A 354 -22.18 -129.82 33.75
N HIS A 355 -20.93 -129.46 33.46
CA HIS A 355 -19.99 -130.36 32.80
C HIS A 355 -19.24 -131.30 33.76
N LEU A 356 -19.45 -131.22 35.09
CA LEU A 356 -18.70 -132.00 36.09
C LEU A 356 -19.38 -133.32 36.53
N THR A 357 -20.44 -133.77 35.84
CA THR A 357 -21.07 -135.09 36.10
C THR A 357 -21.27 -135.92 34.82
N ALA A 358 -20.17 -136.39 34.21
CA ALA A 358 -20.03 -137.69 33.50
C ALA A 358 -18.60 -137.81 32.90
N PRO A 359 -17.95 -139.00 32.89
CA PRO A 359 -16.50 -139.09 32.67
C PRO A 359 -16.06 -139.39 31.23
N ALA A 360 -14.84 -138.91 30.94
CA ALA A 360 -13.87 -139.29 29.89
C ALA A 360 -14.22 -139.03 28.41
N ILE A 361 -13.39 -138.24 27.72
CA ILE A 361 -12.75 -138.47 26.40
C ILE A 361 -11.99 -137.18 25.96
N GLU A 362 -10.67 -137.31 25.89
CA GLU A 362 -9.78 -136.94 24.77
C GLU A 362 -9.66 -135.48 24.22
N ALA A 363 -8.38 -135.06 24.17
CA ALA A 363 -7.69 -134.12 23.29
C ALA A 363 -8.46 -133.09 22.45
N THR A 364 -8.03 -131.82 22.52
CA THR A 364 -7.38 -131.04 21.43
C THR A 364 -7.50 -129.53 21.69
N SER A 365 -6.55 -128.75 21.16
CA SER A 365 -6.52 -127.26 21.06
C SER A 365 -5.60 -126.43 21.98
N LEU A 366 -4.48 -126.99 22.45
CA LEU A 366 -3.35 -126.17 22.93
C LEU A 366 -2.39 -125.80 21.77
N GLU A 367 -2.93 -125.38 20.62
CA GLU A 367 -2.12 -125.04 19.42
C GLU A 367 -2.46 -123.66 18.83
N TYR A 368 -3.40 -122.91 19.42
CA TYR A 368 -3.79 -121.60 18.88
C TYR A 368 -3.12 -120.39 19.56
N LEU A 369 -2.54 -120.55 20.75
CA LEU A 369 -2.00 -119.42 21.53
C LEU A 369 -0.50 -119.13 21.34
N LEU A 370 0.24 -119.94 20.58
CA LEU A 370 1.68 -119.78 20.37
C LEU A 370 2.09 -119.09 19.05
N SER A 371 1.13 -118.79 18.17
CA SER A 371 1.41 -118.16 16.85
C SER A 371 1.47 -116.63 16.89
N THR A 372 0.91 -115.96 17.90
CA THR A 372 0.82 -114.49 17.93
C THR A 372 2.04 -113.80 18.53
N LYS A 373 2.95 -114.53 19.18
CA LYS A 373 4.12 -113.93 19.86
C LYS A 373 5.34 -113.73 18.94
N THR A 374 5.40 -114.39 17.78
CA THR A 374 6.55 -114.34 16.85
C THR A 374 6.45 -113.27 15.76
N LEU A 375 5.28 -112.65 15.56
CA LEU A 375 5.08 -111.60 14.55
C LEU A 375 5.55 -110.20 14.99
N ASN A 376 5.62 -109.90 16.30
CA ASN A 376 6.04 -108.58 16.77
C ASN A 376 7.56 -108.36 16.79
N HIS A 377 8.38 -109.41 16.66
CA HIS A 377 9.84 -109.27 16.72
C HIS A 377 10.50 -108.99 15.35
N LYS A 378 9.78 -109.20 14.23
CA LYS A 378 10.35 -109.09 12.87
C LYS A 378 10.15 -107.72 12.20
N SER A 379 9.26 -106.88 12.71
CA SER A 379 9.02 -105.51 12.20
C SER A 379 10.05 -104.49 12.70
N SER A 380 10.68 -104.75 13.85
CA SER A 380 11.70 -103.88 14.46
C SER A 380 13.04 -103.91 13.72
N SER A 381 13.47 -105.07 13.22
CA SER A 381 14.80 -105.24 12.60
C SER A 381 14.90 -104.75 11.16
N LEU A 382 13.77 -104.58 10.45
CA LEU A 382 13.77 -104.18 9.03
C LEU A 382 13.87 -102.66 8.83
N ASN A 383 13.37 -101.87 9.79
CA ASN A 383 13.43 -100.40 9.70
C ASN A 383 14.83 -99.84 10.03
N GLN A 384 15.67 -100.62 10.71
CA GLN A 384 17.00 -100.16 11.14
C GLN A 384 18.09 -100.36 10.07
N SER A 385 17.92 -101.30 9.13
CA SER A 385 18.84 -101.49 8.00
C SER A 385 18.62 -100.46 6.89
N ILE A 386 17.36 -100.13 6.59
CA ILE A 386 16.98 -99.17 5.53
C ILE A 386 17.45 -97.74 5.85
N LEU A 387 17.53 -97.38 7.13
CA LEU A 387 18.03 -96.06 7.57
C LEU A 387 19.55 -95.92 7.45
N LYS A 388 20.32 -97.02 7.51
CA LYS A 388 21.78 -96.98 7.40
C LYS A 388 22.27 -96.90 5.95
N GLU A 389 21.52 -97.44 4.98
CA GLU A 389 21.84 -97.32 3.55
C GLU A 389 21.61 -95.90 3.03
N ARG A 390 20.48 -95.25 3.39
CA ARG A 390 20.18 -93.89 2.91
C ARG A 390 21.11 -92.80 3.44
N ILE A 391 21.69 -92.97 4.63
CA ILE A 391 22.67 -92.03 5.20
C ILE A 391 24.02 -92.11 4.45
N LYS A 392 24.32 -93.27 3.84
CA LYS A 392 25.57 -93.47 3.10
C LYS A 392 25.54 -92.88 1.69
N GLU A 393 24.37 -92.81 1.05
CA GLU A 393 24.16 -92.19 -0.28
C GLU A 393 24.14 -90.65 -0.25
N ILE A 394 23.74 -90.04 0.86
CA ILE A 394 23.70 -88.58 1.01
C ILE A 394 25.11 -88.00 1.24
N ASN A 395 25.99 -88.73 1.95
CA ASN A 395 27.35 -88.25 2.21
C ASN A 395 28.29 -88.35 0.99
N THR A 396 28.01 -89.19 0.00
CA THR A 396 28.80 -89.29 -1.23
C THR A 396 28.38 -88.30 -2.32
N SER A 397 27.20 -87.66 -2.18
CA SER A 397 26.69 -86.66 -3.14
C SER A 397 27.04 -85.21 -2.77
N ILE A 398 27.55 -84.96 -1.55
CA ILE A 398 27.99 -83.63 -1.09
C ILE A 398 29.47 -83.33 -1.45
N ASP A 399 30.31 -84.35 -1.65
CA ASP A 399 31.73 -84.18 -1.99
C ASP A 399 32.02 -83.98 -3.49
N ILE A 400 31.00 -84.05 -4.36
CA ILE A 400 31.17 -83.91 -5.83
C ILE A 400 30.76 -82.51 -6.34
N SER A 401 30.10 -81.67 -5.54
CA SER A 401 29.64 -80.33 -5.98
C SER A 401 30.55 -79.16 -5.58
N SER A 402 31.73 -79.40 -4.98
CA SER A 402 32.66 -78.34 -4.54
C SER A 402 33.78 -78.04 -5.54
N GLN A 403 33.77 -78.65 -6.74
CA GLN A 403 34.86 -78.54 -7.71
C GLN A 403 34.39 -78.34 -9.17
N SER A 404 33.48 -77.39 -9.42
CA SER A 404 33.29 -76.76 -10.75
C SER A 404 32.42 -75.50 -10.56
N THR A 405 32.90 -74.26 -10.61
CA THR A 405 33.30 -73.57 -11.84
C THR A 405 33.69 -72.13 -11.47
N CYS A 406 34.92 -71.74 -11.80
CA CYS A 406 35.24 -70.35 -12.16
C CYS A 406 34.65 -70.06 -13.54
N HIS A 407 34.00 -68.90 -13.75
CA HIS A 407 34.32 -67.95 -14.85
C HIS A 407 33.22 -66.90 -15.11
N CYS A 408 33.71 -65.65 -15.28
CA CYS A 408 33.32 -64.63 -16.28
C CYS A 408 32.07 -63.72 -16.16
N LEU A 409 32.34 -62.48 -16.63
CA LEU A 409 31.50 -61.38 -17.19
C LEU A 409 31.24 -60.22 -16.22
N TYR A 410 31.84 -59.02 -16.33
CA TYR A 410 32.04 -58.08 -17.47
C TYR A 410 30.73 -57.68 -18.16
N LEU A 411 30.10 -56.60 -17.67
CA LEU A 411 29.85 -55.32 -18.38
C LEU A 411 29.03 -54.37 -17.50
#